data_AF-A0A972D9I7-F1
#
_entry.id   AF-A0A972D9I7-F1
#
_cell.length_a   1.000
_cell.length_b   1.000
_cell.length_c   1.000
_cell.angle_alpha   90.00
_cell.angle_beta   90.00
_cell.angle_gamma   90.00
#
_symmetry.space_group_name_H-M   'P 1'
#
loop_
_entity.id
_entity.type
_entity.pdbx_description
1 polymer ?
#
loop_
_entity_poly.entity_id
_entity_poly.type
_entity_poly.pdbx_seq_one_letter_code
_entity_poly.pdbx_strand_id
1 'polypeptide(L)'
;MLRAVSGSYVGKQIADQFRIVERIGAGGMGAVYRAEQPEMNRSVAIKILHPKYLSRQDLVSRFRREARAMSHLSHPNTARVFLYGQLEDGACYFVMEHLVGRNLAQEVRASGPMSIERAIPIMVQVCGALEEAHRAGIIHRDLKPENIFLTTQGGIEDFPKVLDFGLAKVTEKQMRPGSMMLTREGMVFGTPEFMSPEQAQGNPLDARSDLYSLGVILYELLTGKLPFDAKHSMEFIKHQVSTPPIPISERVPGLTFPRPIEAVMEKALAKDPNRRFASAAEMGEALEAALREATAMKNGEVSETGRHTPAGEPERPTSVLPAGLPRAAWIVLAVGAALFVGGIVALIVALKMS
;
A
#
# COMPACT_ATOMS: atom_id res chain seq x y z
N MET A 1 -12.47 -33.04 -34.35
CA MET A 1 -12.16 -31.75 -35.00
C MET A 1 -12.44 -30.64 -34.00
N LEU A 2 -11.41 -30.21 -33.26
CA LEU A 2 -11.57 -29.21 -32.18
C LEU A 2 -11.81 -27.84 -32.83
N ARG A 3 -12.99 -27.27 -32.59
CA ARG A 3 -13.31 -25.88 -32.96
C ARG A 3 -12.32 -24.96 -32.26
N ALA A 4 -11.50 -24.26 -33.04
CA ALA A 4 -10.71 -23.15 -32.53
C ALA A 4 -11.64 -22.14 -31.87
N VAL A 5 -11.42 -21.86 -30.58
CA VAL A 5 -12.06 -20.75 -29.90
C VAL A 5 -11.51 -19.48 -30.54
N SER A 6 -12.35 -18.78 -31.30
CA SER A 6 -12.00 -17.48 -31.89
C SER A 6 -11.55 -16.54 -30.76
N GLY A 7 -10.31 -16.03 -30.84
CA GLY A 7 -9.76 -15.09 -29.85
C GLY A 7 -8.72 -15.65 -28.88
N SER A 8 -8.24 -16.88 -29.08
CA SER A 8 -7.13 -17.43 -28.28
C SER A 8 -5.79 -17.28 -29.01
N TYR A 9 -4.78 -16.75 -28.33
CA TYR A 9 -3.38 -16.74 -28.80
C TYR A 9 -2.67 -18.08 -28.57
N VAL A 10 -3.35 -19.09 -28.01
CA VAL A 10 -2.79 -20.43 -27.75
C VAL A 10 -2.29 -21.09 -29.05
N GLY A 11 -1.10 -21.66 -28.99
CA GLY A 11 -0.41 -22.27 -30.12
C GLY A 11 0.36 -21.29 -31.02
N LYS A 12 0.17 -19.96 -30.85
CA LYS A 12 0.92 -18.96 -31.63
C LYS A 12 2.33 -18.78 -31.12
N GLN A 13 3.22 -18.41 -32.03
CA GLN A 13 4.57 -17.97 -31.72
C GLN A 13 4.61 -16.44 -31.62
N ILE A 14 5.35 -15.91 -30.63
CA ILE A 14 5.52 -14.49 -30.37
C ILE A 14 7.00 -14.15 -30.44
N ALA A 15 7.34 -13.12 -31.23
CA ALA A 15 8.71 -12.66 -31.49
C ALA A 15 9.68 -13.79 -31.89
N ASP A 16 9.17 -14.83 -32.56
CA ASP A 16 9.89 -16.05 -32.95
C ASP A 16 10.59 -16.81 -31.80
N GLN A 17 10.40 -16.37 -30.54
CA GLN A 17 11.10 -16.89 -29.37
C GLN A 17 10.18 -17.64 -28.40
N PHE A 18 8.89 -17.28 -28.38
CA PHE A 18 7.96 -17.78 -27.37
C PHE A 18 6.78 -18.49 -28.00
N ARG A 19 6.44 -19.69 -27.51
CA ARG A 19 5.26 -20.44 -27.94
C ARG A 19 4.21 -20.42 -26.84
N ILE A 20 3.03 -19.87 -27.11
CA ILE A 20 1.95 -19.79 -26.14
C ILE A 20 1.33 -21.19 -25.95
N VAL A 21 1.26 -21.64 -24.70
CA VAL A 21 0.76 -22.97 -24.34
C VAL A 21 -0.68 -22.89 -23.85
N GLU A 22 -0.97 -21.99 -22.93
CA GLU A 22 -2.29 -21.88 -22.32
C GLU A 22 -2.55 -20.49 -21.76
N ARG A 23 -3.82 -20.16 -21.56
CA ARG A 23 -4.23 -18.93 -20.87
C ARG A 23 -4.26 -19.21 -19.37
N ILE A 24 -3.52 -18.41 -18.59
CA ILE A 24 -3.44 -18.55 -17.12
C ILE A 24 -4.18 -17.44 -16.39
N GLY A 25 -4.56 -16.36 -17.07
CA GLY A 25 -5.25 -15.24 -16.45
C GLY A 25 -6.02 -14.36 -17.42
N ALA A 26 -6.91 -13.56 -16.84
CA ALA A 26 -7.72 -12.56 -17.52
C ALA A 26 -7.87 -11.35 -16.59
N GLY A 27 -7.55 -10.15 -17.07
CA GLY A 27 -7.75 -8.90 -16.35
C GLY A 27 -8.54 -7.89 -17.18
N GLY A 28 -8.86 -6.74 -16.59
CA GLY A 28 -9.67 -5.71 -17.24
C GLY A 28 -9.07 -5.17 -18.54
N MET A 29 -7.73 -5.10 -18.64
CA MET A 29 -7.00 -4.57 -19.80
C MET A 29 -6.48 -5.64 -20.77
N GLY A 30 -6.34 -6.90 -20.35
CA GLY A 30 -5.70 -7.92 -21.17
C GLY A 30 -5.81 -9.34 -20.62
N ALA A 31 -5.23 -10.29 -21.34
CA ALA A 31 -5.13 -11.68 -20.92
C ALA A 31 -3.68 -12.06 -20.65
N VAL A 32 -3.45 -12.95 -19.68
CA VAL A 32 -2.13 -13.49 -19.35
C VAL A 32 -2.07 -14.94 -19.80
N TYR A 33 -1.01 -15.29 -20.49
CA TYR A 33 -0.77 -16.62 -21.03
C TYR A 33 0.55 -17.20 -20.49
N ARG A 34 0.59 -18.51 -20.25
CA ARG A 34 1.87 -19.21 -20.10
C ARG A 34 2.41 -19.53 -21.49
N ALA A 35 3.69 -19.26 -21.68
CA ALA A 35 4.41 -19.59 -22.89
C ALA A 35 5.74 -20.28 -22.55
N GLU A 36 6.25 -21.05 -23.50
CA GLU A 36 7.58 -21.64 -23.43
C GLU A 36 8.55 -20.81 -24.26
N GLN A 37 9.78 -20.65 -23.76
CA GLN A 37 10.93 -20.18 -24.55
C GLN A 37 11.84 -21.38 -24.81
N PRO A 38 11.70 -22.09 -25.94
CA PRO A 38 12.33 -23.39 -26.16
C PRO A 38 13.86 -23.35 -26.10
N GLU A 39 14.48 -22.32 -26.69
CA GLU A 39 15.95 -22.16 -26.73
C GLU A 39 16.58 -22.04 -25.34
N MET A 40 15.81 -21.55 -24.36
CA MET A 40 16.24 -21.37 -22.97
C MET A 40 15.67 -22.43 -22.03
N ASN A 41 14.87 -23.38 -22.55
CA ASN A 41 14.14 -24.38 -21.78
C ASN A 41 13.44 -23.81 -20.52
N ARG A 42 12.75 -22.67 -20.67
CA ARG A 42 12.06 -22.00 -19.56
C ARG A 42 10.62 -21.62 -19.90
N SER A 43 9.78 -21.54 -18.89
CA SER A 43 8.44 -20.96 -18.99
C SER A 43 8.47 -19.45 -18.72
N VAL A 44 7.62 -18.71 -19.42
CA VAL A 44 7.39 -17.27 -19.24
C VAL A 44 5.89 -16.97 -19.21
N ALA A 45 5.51 -15.84 -18.62
CA ALA A 45 4.16 -15.33 -18.71
C ALA A 45 4.11 -14.20 -19.75
N ILE A 46 3.09 -14.16 -20.59
CA ILE A 46 2.89 -13.12 -21.60
C ILE A 46 1.55 -12.44 -21.34
N LYS A 47 1.58 -11.16 -20.99
CA LYS A 47 0.37 -10.33 -20.89
C LYS A 47 0.14 -9.68 -22.25
N ILE A 48 -1.06 -9.85 -22.80
CA ILE A 48 -1.45 -9.30 -24.11
C ILE A 48 -2.65 -8.39 -23.90
N LEU A 49 -2.57 -7.16 -24.39
CA LEU A 49 -3.66 -6.20 -24.35
C LEU A 49 -4.85 -6.70 -25.19
N HIS A 50 -6.07 -6.56 -24.69
CA HIS A 50 -7.24 -6.99 -25.44
C HIS A 50 -7.41 -6.17 -26.73
N PRO A 51 -7.71 -6.82 -27.89
CA PRO A 51 -7.89 -6.12 -29.17
C PRO A 51 -8.94 -5.00 -29.14
N LYS A 52 -9.98 -5.13 -28.32
CA LYS A 52 -11.02 -4.09 -28.13
C LYS A 52 -10.49 -2.75 -27.60
N TYR A 53 -9.27 -2.71 -27.06
CA TYR A 53 -8.65 -1.49 -26.51
C TYR A 53 -7.60 -0.89 -27.44
N LEU A 54 -7.34 -1.43 -28.62
CA LEU A 54 -6.30 -0.91 -29.53
C LEU A 54 -6.63 0.49 -30.07
N SER A 55 -7.92 0.83 -30.21
CA SER A 55 -8.38 2.17 -30.57
C SER A 55 -8.27 3.18 -29.42
N ARG A 56 -8.07 2.71 -28.19
CA ARG A 56 -7.98 3.52 -26.97
C ARG A 56 -6.53 3.84 -26.65
N GLN A 57 -6.02 4.90 -27.28
CA GLN A 57 -4.63 5.35 -27.12
C GLN A 57 -4.25 5.62 -25.66
N ASP A 58 -5.20 6.02 -24.82
CA ASP A 58 -5.01 6.15 -23.37
C ASP A 58 -4.67 4.80 -22.72
N LEU A 59 -5.37 3.73 -23.07
CA LEU A 59 -5.16 2.38 -22.53
C LEU A 59 -3.88 1.71 -23.09
N VAL A 60 -3.56 1.94 -24.37
CA VAL A 60 -2.31 1.46 -24.98
C VAL A 60 -1.10 2.14 -24.33
N SER A 61 -1.13 3.46 -24.16
CA SER A 61 -0.08 4.24 -23.49
C SER A 61 0.13 3.78 -22.06
N ARG A 62 -0.97 3.49 -21.35
CA ARG A 62 -1.00 2.93 -20.01
C ARG A 62 -0.28 1.57 -19.93
N PHE A 63 -0.65 0.63 -20.80
CA PHE A 63 -0.03 -0.69 -20.87
C PHE A 63 1.49 -0.62 -21.16
N ARG A 64 1.91 0.25 -22.08
CA ARG A 64 3.33 0.48 -22.38
C ARG A 64 4.10 1.05 -21.19
N ARG A 65 3.47 1.94 -20.41
CA ARG A 65 4.09 2.54 -19.21
C ARG A 65 4.26 1.53 -18.10
N GLU A 66 3.29 0.64 -17.88
CA GLU A 66 3.37 -0.45 -16.92
C GLU A 66 4.58 -1.35 -17.20
N ALA A 67 4.70 -1.83 -18.44
CA ALA A 67 5.85 -2.64 -18.86
C ALA A 67 7.19 -1.91 -18.66
N ARG A 68 7.25 -0.62 -19.02
CA ARG A 68 8.44 0.21 -18.83
C ARG A 68 8.75 0.42 -17.35
N ALA A 69 7.76 0.66 -16.50
CA ALA A 69 7.98 0.88 -15.08
C ALA A 69 8.62 -0.34 -14.43
N MET A 70 8.04 -1.53 -14.67
CA MET A 70 8.56 -2.78 -14.15
C MET A 70 9.96 -3.12 -14.69
N SER A 71 10.30 -2.72 -15.93
CA SER A 71 11.63 -2.99 -16.48
C SER A 71 12.77 -2.20 -15.81
N HIS A 72 12.45 -1.15 -15.02
CA HIS A 72 13.46 -0.39 -14.27
C HIS A 72 13.66 -0.93 -12.84
N LEU A 73 12.82 -1.86 -12.41
CA LEU A 73 12.86 -2.44 -11.07
C LEU A 73 13.69 -3.73 -11.08
N SER A 74 14.50 -3.91 -10.04
CA SER A 74 15.44 -5.02 -9.92
C SER A 74 15.27 -5.82 -8.63
N HIS A 75 14.45 -5.32 -7.71
CA HIS A 75 14.18 -5.95 -6.43
C HIS A 75 13.70 -7.39 -6.60
N PRO A 76 14.21 -8.35 -5.81
CA PRO A 76 13.89 -9.76 -6.01
C PRO A 76 12.41 -10.08 -5.79
N ASN A 77 11.71 -9.29 -4.95
CA ASN A 77 10.26 -9.37 -4.75
C ASN A 77 9.41 -8.57 -5.76
N THR A 78 10.00 -8.08 -6.87
CA THR A 78 9.26 -7.51 -8.00
C THR A 78 9.31 -8.48 -9.18
N ALA A 79 8.17 -8.74 -9.83
CA ALA A 79 8.16 -9.59 -11.02
C ALA A 79 8.93 -8.95 -12.18
N ARG A 80 9.83 -9.72 -12.78
CA ARG A 80 10.71 -9.23 -13.84
C ARG A 80 9.99 -9.21 -15.18
N VAL A 81 10.10 -8.09 -15.88
CA VAL A 81 9.71 -7.96 -17.29
C VAL A 81 10.95 -8.16 -18.16
N PHE A 82 10.87 -9.10 -19.09
CA PHE A 82 11.98 -9.44 -20.00
C PHE A 82 11.89 -8.69 -21.33
N LEU A 83 10.68 -8.52 -21.86
CA LEU A 83 10.48 -7.99 -23.21
C LEU A 83 9.15 -7.25 -23.29
N TYR A 84 9.10 -6.21 -24.11
CA TYR A 84 7.88 -5.57 -24.55
C TYR A 84 7.85 -5.55 -26.08
N GLY A 85 6.68 -5.75 -26.66
CA GLY A 85 6.52 -5.72 -28.12
C GLY A 85 5.08 -5.47 -28.58
N GLN A 86 4.91 -5.56 -29.89
CA GLN A 86 3.62 -5.46 -30.56
C GLN A 86 3.48 -6.65 -31.51
N LEU A 87 2.29 -7.24 -31.56
CA LEU A 87 1.93 -8.30 -32.49
C LEU A 87 1.55 -7.72 -33.86
N GLU A 88 1.50 -8.57 -34.88
CA GLU A 88 1.10 -8.19 -36.25
C GLU A 88 -0.33 -7.62 -36.32
N ASP A 89 -1.22 -8.08 -35.44
CA ASP A 89 -2.59 -7.56 -35.29
C ASP A 89 -2.66 -6.21 -34.55
N GLY A 90 -1.51 -5.64 -34.18
CA GLY A 90 -1.38 -4.39 -33.45
C GLY A 90 -1.47 -4.53 -31.93
N ALA A 91 -1.78 -5.72 -31.39
CA ALA A 91 -1.88 -5.92 -29.95
C ALA A 91 -0.53 -5.77 -29.25
N CYS A 92 -0.48 -4.92 -28.22
CA CYS A 92 0.71 -4.78 -27.39
C CYS A 92 0.83 -5.96 -26.42
N TYR A 93 2.04 -6.41 -26.17
CA TYR A 93 2.33 -7.45 -25.19
C TYR A 93 3.61 -7.15 -24.41
N PHE A 94 3.74 -7.78 -23.25
CA PHE A 94 5.03 -7.92 -22.59
C PHE A 94 5.20 -9.32 -22.03
N VAL A 95 6.45 -9.76 -21.98
CA VAL A 95 6.90 -11.05 -21.47
C VAL A 95 7.51 -10.82 -20.10
N MET A 96 7.09 -11.62 -19.13
CA MET A 96 7.52 -11.53 -17.74
C MET A 96 7.79 -12.91 -17.14
N GLU A 97 8.34 -12.90 -15.94
CA GLU A 97 8.57 -14.09 -15.12
C GLU A 97 7.28 -14.93 -15.00
N HIS A 98 7.38 -16.24 -15.24
CA HIS A 98 6.28 -17.16 -14.98
C HIS A 98 6.33 -17.63 -13.52
N LEU A 99 5.35 -17.23 -12.73
CA LEU A 99 5.27 -17.58 -11.31
C LEU A 99 4.39 -18.82 -11.11
N VAL A 100 4.85 -19.71 -10.23
CA VAL A 100 4.12 -20.91 -9.81
C VAL A 100 3.78 -20.76 -8.34
N GLY A 101 2.49 -20.89 -8.00
CA GLY A 101 1.98 -20.61 -6.65
C GLY A 101 0.60 -19.96 -6.70
N ARG A 102 0.31 -19.06 -5.76
CA ARG A 102 -0.99 -18.39 -5.62
C ARG A 102 -0.82 -16.93 -5.24
N ASN A 103 -1.73 -16.08 -5.68
CA ASN A 103 -1.81 -14.73 -5.12
C ASN A 103 -2.46 -14.71 -3.74
N LEU A 104 -2.28 -13.61 -3.01
CA LEU A 104 -2.81 -13.49 -1.64
C LEU A 104 -4.33 -13.63 -1.57
N ALA A 105 -5.09 -13.16 -2.57
CA ALA A 105 -6.55 -13.35 -2.60
C ALA A 105 -6.93 -14.83 -2.68
N GLN A 106 -6.24 -15.60 -3.53
CA GLN A 106 -6.42 -17.04 -3.65
C GLN A 106 -6.01 -17.76 -2.36
N GLU A 107 -4.93 -17.31 -1.72
CA GLU A 107 -4.44 -17.90 -0.49
C GLU A 107 -5.42 -17.71 0.67
N VAL A 108 -5.92 -16.48 0.90
CA VAL A 108 -6.94 -16.21 1.93
C VAL A 108 -8.22 -17.01 1.67
N ARG A 109 -8.65 -17.13 0.40
CA ARG A 109 -9.83 -17.92 0.04
C ARG A 109 -9.65 -19.42 0.32
N ALA A 110 -8.46 -19.95 0.11
CA ALA A 110 -8.18 -21.37 0.24
C ALA A 110 -7.87 -21.79 1.68
N SER A 111 -7.09 -20.98 2.39
CA SER A 111 -6.52 -21.30 3.70
C SER A 111 -7.16 -20.52 4.85
N GLY A 112 -7.97 -19.50 4.56
CA GLY A 112 -8.52 -18.57 5.55
C GLY A 112 -7.51 -17.49 5.95
N PRO A 113 -7.78 -16.77 7.07
CA PRO A 113 -6.86 -15.76 7.59
C PRO A 113 -5.48 -16.34 7.93
N MET A 114 -4.43 -15.56 7.70
CA MET A 114 -3.05 -15.89 8.01
C MET A 114 -2.71 -15.55 9.46
N SER A 115 -1.79 -16.31 10.05
CA SER A 115 -1.18 -15.93 11.33
C SER A 115 -0.28 -14.71 11.16
N ILE A 116 -0.08 -13.99 12.27
CA ILE A 116 0.81 -12.83 12.34
C ILE A 116 2.24 -13.23 11.92
N GLU A 117 2.69 -14.39 12.40
CA GLU A 117 4.02 -14.94 12.14
C GLU A 117 4.27 -15.28 10.67
N ARG A 118 3.21 -15.48 9.86
CA ARG A 118 3.31 -15.71 8.42
C ARG A 118 3.08 -14.44 7.61
N ALA A 119 2.03 -13.68 7.93
CA ALA A 119 1.65 -12.49 7.17
C ALA A 119 2.70 -11.38 7.25
N ILE A 120 3.27 -11.12 8.43
CA ILE A 120 4.20 -10.00 8.60
C ILE A 120 5.49 -10.17 7.77
N PRO A 121 6.19 -11.33 7.80
CA PRO A 121 7.38 -11.53 6.97
C PRO A 121 7.10 -11.37 5.46
N ILE A 122 5.92 -11.76 4.99
CA ILE A 122 5.49 -11.52 3.60
C ILE A 122 5.37 -10.02 3.35
N MET A 123 4.65 -9.29 4.20
CA MET A 123 4.42 -7.85 4.01
C MET A 123 5.70 -7.01 4.12
N VAL A 124 6.65 -7.42 4.95
CA VAL A 124 7.98 -6.80 5.04
C VAL A 124 8.74 -6.94 3.72
N GLN A 125 8.73 -8.12 3.10
CA GLN A 125 9.33 -8.31 1.77
C GLN A 125 8.65 -7.47 0.68
N VAL A 126 7.31 -7.32 0.76
CA VAL A 126 6.56 -6.43 -0.13
C VAL A 126 6.95 -4.96 0.09
N CYS A 127 7.15 -4.53 1.34
CA CYS A 127 7.66 -3.19 1.65
C CYS A 127 9.02 -2.92 0.97
N GLY A 128 9.92 -3.91 0.92
CA GLY A 128 11.19 -3.80 0.20
C GLY A 128 11.02 -3.53 -1.30
N ALA A 129 10.09 -4.24 -1.95
CA ALA A 129 9.77 -4.00 -3.37
C ALA A 129 9.16 -2.62 -3.61
N LEU A 130 8.25 -2.19 -2.73
CA LEU A 130 7.62 -0.88 -2.82
C LEU A 130 8.63 0.25 -2.58
N GLU A 131 9.57 0.08 -1.65
CA GLU A 131 10.62 1.08 -1.39
C GLU A 131 11.51 1.32 -2.62
N GLU A 132 11.96 0.26 -3.32
CA GLU A 132 12.73 0.40 -4.57
C GLU A 132 11.92 1.19 -5.60
N ALA A 133 10.65 0.82 -5.79
CA ALA A 133 9.77 1.50 -6.74
C ALA A 133 9.53 2.97 -6.37
N HIS A 134 9.23 3.25 -5.11
CA HIS A 134 8.96 4.60 -4.60
C HIS A 134 10.18 5.51 -4.77
N ARG A 135 11.40 5.00 -4.51
CA ARG A 135 12.65 5.73 -4.77
C ARG A 135 12.88 6.02 -6.25
N ALA A 136 12.43 5.14 -7.14
CA ALA A 136 12.43 5.37 -8.59
C ALA A 136 11.29 6.30 -9.05
N GLY A 137 10.48 6.83 -8.13
CA GLY A 137 9.33 7.70 -8.44
C GLY A 137 8.16 6.94 -9.07
N ILE A 138 8.09 5.62 -8.87
CA ILE A 138 7.05 4.72 -9.35
C ILE A 138 6.12 4.41 -8.17
N ILE A 139 4.84 4.77 -8.29
CA ILE A 139 3.78 4.43 -7.33
C ILE A 139 2.94 3.34 -7.98
N HIS A 140 2.53 2.32 -7.22
CA HIS A 140 1.78 1.18 -7.74
C HIS A 140 0.32 1.51 -8.07
N ARG A 141 -0.40 2.29 -7.23
CA ARG A 141 -1.77 2.82 -7.48
C ARG A 141 -2.93 1.82 -7.58
N ASP A 142 -2.65 0.52 -7.65
CA ASP A 142 -3.67 -0.55 -7.72
C ASP A 142 -3.19 -1.75 -6.91
N LEU A 143 -2.60 -1.50 -5.74
CA LEU A 143 -2.12 -2.56 -4.87
C LEU A 143 -3.32 -3.28 -4.24
N LYS A 144 -3.37 -4.60 -4.41
CA LYS A 144 -4.43 -5.49 -3.93
C LYS A 144 -3.89 -6.92 -3.80
N PRO A 145 -4.58 -7.83 -3.09
CA PRO A 145 -4.06 -9.17 -2.85
C PRO A 145 -3.82 -9.97 -4.14
N GLU A 146 -4.57 -9.71 -5.22
CA GLU A 146 -4.34 -10.36 -6.53
C GLU A 146 -2.99 -9.99 -7.18
N ASN A 147 -2.43 -8.83 -6.82
CA ASN A 147 -1.18 -8.30 -7.37
C ASN A 147 0.04 -8.68 -6.52
N ILE A 148 -0.12 -9.48 -5.46
CA ILE A 148 0.99 -10.02 -4.67
C ILE A 148 0.93 -11.54 -4.78
N PHE A 149 1.89 -12.12 -5.49
CA PHE A 149 1.95 -13.54 -5.80
C PHE A 149 2.95 -14.25 -4.90
N LEU A 150 2.51 -15.26 -4.16
CA LEU A 150 3.37 -16.12 -3.35
C LEU A 150 3.91 -17.25 -4.21
N THR A 151 5.22 -17.43 -4.17
CA THR A 151 5.94 -18.51 -4.85
C THR A 151 7.05 -19.05 -3.95
N THR A 152 7.75 -20.07 -4.43
CA THR A 152 8.97 -20.58 -3.80
C THR A 152 10.16 -20.12 -4.62
N GLN A 153 11.11 -19.41 -4.01
CA GLN A 153 12.34 -18.97 -4.69
C GLN A 153 13.57 -19.43 -3.91
N GLY A 154 14.43 -20.23 -4.56
CA GLY A 154 15.66 -20.72 -3.91
C GLY A 154 15.42 -21.58 -2.66
N GLY A 155 14.28 -22.28 -2.59
CA GLY A 155 13.87 -23.06 -1.42
C GLY A 155 13.21 -22.25 -0.30
N ILE A 156 13.04 -20.94 -0.48
CA ILE A 156 12.32 -20.07 0.44
C ILE A 156 10.85 -20.07 0.04
N GLU A 157 10.01 -20.66 0.88
CA GLU A 157 8.55 -20.59 0.79
C GLU A 157 8.03 -19.18 1.11
N ASP A 158 6.78 -18.89 0.72
CA ASP A 158 6.14 -17.59 0.95
C ASP A 158 6.99 -16.41 0.44
N PHE A 159 7.62 -16.59 -0.72
CA PHE A 159 8.39 -15.54 -1.40
C PHE A 159 7.45 -14.67 -2.24
N PRO A 160 7.11 -13.43 -1.83
CA PRO A 160 6.17 -12.61 -2.57
C PRO A 160 6.82 -11.99 -3.80
N LYS A 161 6.03 -11.87 -4.86
CA LYS A 161 6.31 -11.12 -6.08
C LYS A 161 5.20 -10.12 -6.29
N VAL A 162 5.54 -8.83 -6.24
CA VAL A 162 4.64 -7.75 -6.59
C VAL A 162 4.53 -7.69 -8.11
N LEU A 163 3.29 -7.76 -8.60
CA LEU A 163 2.91 -7.73 -10.01
C LEU A 163 2.32 -6.38 -10.38
N ASP A 164 2.28 -6.09 -11.68
CA ASP A 164 1.43 -5.05 -12.25
C ASP A 164 1.56 -3.68 -11.54
N PHE A 165 2.80 -3.14 -11.46
CA PHE A 165 3.03 -1.76 -11.00
C PHE A 165 2.23 -0.79 -11.89
N GLY A 166 1.02 -0.49 -11.43
CA GLY A 166 0.01 0.22 -12.18
C GLY A 166 0.49 1.61 -12.55
N LEU A 167 0.42 1.93 -13.83
CA LEU A 167 0.48 3.28 -14.40
C LEU A 167 1.38 4.25 -13.64
N ALA A 168 2.67 3.89 -13.51
CA ALA A 168 3.69 4.80 -13.06
C ALA A 168 3.57 6.11 -13.87
N LYS A 169 3.15 7.16 -13.16
CA LYS A 169 3.04 8.54 -13.62
C LYS A 169 2.16 8.77 -14.87
N VAL A 170 0.84 8.73 -14.70
CA VAL A 170 -0.06 9.74 -15.30
C VAL A 170 -1.22 10.01 -14.34
N THR A 171 -1.14 11.10 -13.59
CA THR A 171 -2.34 11.66 -12.93
C THR A 171 -2.33 13.19 -12.99
N GLU A 172 -1.18 13.87 -13.04
CA GLU A 172 -1.24 15.34 -12.89
C GLU A 172 -1.49 16.15 -14.16
N LYS A 173 -1.04 15.72 -15.35
CA LYS A 173 -1.15 16.57 -16.56
C LYS A 173 -2.34 16.29 -17.47
N GLN A 174 -3.10 15.22 -17.26
CA GLN A 174 -4.23 14.84 -18.13
C GLN A 174 -5.51 14.49 -17.39
N MET A 175 -5.48 14.36 -16.05
CA MET A 175 -6.72 14.33 -15.27
C MET A 175 -7.06 15.75 -14.89
N ARG A 176 -8.31 16.15 -15.16
CA ARG A 176 -8.83 17.39 -14.58
C ARG A 176 -8.98 17.16 -13.07
N PRO A 177 -8.59 18.11 -12.21
CA PRO A 177 -8.92 18.03 -10.79
C PRO A 177 -10.41 17.72 -10.62
N GLY A 178 -10.75 16.66 -9.86
CA GLY A 178 -12.14 16.23 -9.65
C GLY A 178 -12.69 15.21 -10.66
N SER A 179 -11.93 14.75 -11.65
CA SER A 179 -12.33 13.53 -12.37
C SER A 179 -12.06 12.32 -11.48
N MET A 180 -13.09 11.80 -10.82
CA MET A 180 -13.10 10.39 -10.45
C MET A 180 -12.64 9.58 -11.67
N MET A 181 -11.96 8.45 -11.48
CA MET A 181 -11.75 7.45 -12.53
C MET A 181 -13.08 6.77 -12.93
N LEU A 182 -14.15 7.55 -13.08
CA LEU A 182 -15.38 7.21 -13.77
C LEU A 182 -15.14 7.57 -15.24
N THR A 183 -14.93 6.56 -16.10
CA THR A 183 -15.04 6.83 -17.54
C THR A 183 -16.48 7.18 -17.88
N ARG A 184 -16.70 7.78 -19.06
CA ARG A 184 -18.03 8.06 -19.65
C ARG A 184 -18.96 6.82 -19.72
N GLU A 185 -18.44 5.64 -19.43
CA GLU A 185 -19.13 4.34 -19.45
C GLU A 185 -19.44 3.80 -18.03
N GLY A 186 -19.22 4.59 -16.97
CA GLY A 186 -19.54 4.18 -15.59
C GLY A 186 -18.57 3.16 -14.97
N MET A 187 -17.45 2.85 -15.63
CA MET A 187 -16.42 1.97 -15.07
C MET A 187 -15.57 2.76 -14.06
N VAL A 188 -15.61 2.33 -12.79
CA VAL A 188 -14.60 2.69 -11.79
C VAL A 188 -13.33 1.92 -12.14
N PHE A 189 -12.24 2.62 -12.51
CA PHE A 189 -10.94 1.96 -12.65
C PHE A 189 -10.30 1.73 -11.28
N GLY A 190 -9.88 0.49 -11.03
CA GLY A 190 -9.26 0.02 -9.78
C GLY A 190 -10.20 -0.85 -8.94
N THR A 191 -9.72 -1.33 -7.80
CA THR A 191 -10.48 -2.13 -6.85
C THR A 191 -10.83 -1.26 -5.61
N PRO A 192 -12.05 -0.66 -5.54
CA PRO A 192 -12.48 0.29 -4.50
C PRO A 192 -12.17 -0.11 -3.06
N GLU A 193 -12.19 -1.41 -2.81
CA GLU A 193 -11.92 -2.08 -1.54
C GLU A 193 -10.53 -1.74 -0.98
N PHE A 194 -9.54 -1.47 -1.84
CA PHE A 194 -8.15 -1.21 -1.46
C PHE A 194 -7.68 0.22 -1.79
N MET A 195 -8.55 1.07 -2.35
CA MET A 195 -8.17 2.44 -2.72
C MET A 195 -7.84 3.29 -1.49
N SER A 196 -6.80 4.11 -1.59
CA SER A 196 -6.54 5.15 -0.60
C SER A 196 -7.61 6.26 -0.63
N PRO A 197 -7.81 6.99 0.48
CA PRO A 197 -8.74 8.12 0.54
C PRO A 197 -8.49 9.16 -0.56
N GLU A 198 -7.23 9.52 -0.80
CA GLU A 198 -6.83 10.46 -1.83
C GLU A 198 -7.09 9.93 -3.25
N GLN A 199 -6.94 8.62 -3.48
CA GLN A 199 -7.29 8.00 -4.75
C GLN A 199 -8.80 8.00 -4.98
N ALA A 200 -9.59 7.69 -3.95
CA ALA A 200 -11.05 7.74 -3.98
C ALA A 200 -11.58 9.17 -4.26
N GLN A 201 -10.85 10.20 -3.81
CA GLN A 201 -11.16 11.60 -4.06
C GLN A 201 -10.62 12.15 -5.39
N GLY A 202 -9.75 11.40 -6.09
CA GLY A 202 -9.06 11.88 -7.29
C GLY A 202 -8.00 12.95 -7.00
N ASN A 203 -7.46 12.97 -5.79
CA ASN A 203 -6.36 13.87 -5.40
C ASN A 203 -5.02 13.36 -5.95
N PRO A 204 -3.98 14.23 -5.98
CA PRO A 204 -2.62 13.79 -6.27
C PRO A 204 -2.17 12.66 -5.33
N LEU A 205 -1.48 11.68 -5.90
CA LEU A 205 -1.02 10.48 -5.18
C LEU A 205 0.49 10.54 -4.97
N ASP A 206 0.93 10.08 -3.81
CA ASP A 206 2.33 9.78 -3.52
C ASP A 206 2.48 8.33 -3.00
N ALA A 207 3.70 7.98 -2.58
CA ALA A 207 4.04 6.65 -2.05
C ALA A 207 3.11 6.18 -0.92
N ARG A 208 2.57 7.11 -0.11
CA ARG A 208 1.73 6.83 1.06
C ARG A 208 0.34 6.33 0.68
N SER A 209 -0.05 6.49 -0.59
CA SER A 209 -1.24 5.83 -1.14
C SER A 209 -1.09 4.31 -1.18
N ASP A 210 0.07 3.81 -1.62
CA ASP A 210 0.34 2.37 -1.64
C ASP A 210 0.42 1.81 -0.22
N LEU A 211 0.95 2.58 0.75
CA LEU A 211 1.04 2.16 2.16
C LEU A 211 -0.34 1.98 2.80
N TYR A 212 -1.30 2.83 2.45
CA TYR A 212 -2.69 2.65 2.88
C TYR A 212 -3.26 1.34 2.31
N SER A 213 -3.12 1.12 0.99
CA SER A 213 -3.57 -0.10 0.34
C SER A 213 -2.91 -1.35 0.95
N LEU A 214 -1.62 -1.28 1.27
CA LEU A 214 -0.87 -2.33 1.94
C LEU A 214 -1.42 -2.62 3.35
N GLY A 215 -1.82 -1.57 4.08
CA GLY A 215 -2.52 -1.70 5.36
C GLY A 215 -3.87 -2.42 5.22
N VAL A 216 -4.65 -2.10 4.18
CA VAL A 216 -5.92 -2.80 3.89
C VAL A 216 -5.67 -4.28 3.57
N ILE A 217 -4.63 -4.59 2.79
CA ILE A 217 -4.25 -5.97 2.47
C ILE A 217 -3.87 -6.72 3.74
N LEU A 218 -2.98 -6.18 4.57
CA LEU A 218 -2.58 -6.86 5.81
C LEU A 218 -3.77 -7.07 6.75
N TYR A 219 -4.67 -6.09 6.85
CA TYR A 219 -5.91 -6.23 7.61
C TYR A 219 -6.74 -7.42 7.11
N GLU A 220 -6.91 -7.57 5.79
CA GLU A 220 -7.62 -8.70 5.21
C GLU A 220 -6.89 -10.03 5.42
N LEU A 221 -5.57 -10.06 5.26
CA LEU A 221 -4.78 -11.27 5.53
C LEU A 221 -4.99 -11.78 6.95
N LEU A 222 -4.98 -10.88 7.93
CA LEU A 222 -5.06 -11.23 9.35
C LEU A 222 -6.49 -11.57 9.83
N THR A 223 -7.51 -10.99 9.21
CA THR A 223 -8.91 -11.14 9.67
C THR A 223 -9.80 -11.94 8.71
N GLY A 224 -9.36 -12.13 7.46
CA GLY A 224 -10.19 -12.63 6.36
C GLY A 224 -11.31 -11.66 5.94
N LYS A 225 -11.29 -10.42 6.42
CA LYS A 225 -12.32 -9.40 6.15
C LYS A 225 -11.69 -8.05 5.85
N LEU A 226 -12.39 -7.21 5.10
CA LEU A 226 -11.98 -5.82 4.84
C LEU A 226 -12.24 -4.92 6.07
N PRO A 227 -11.56 -3.76 6.20
CA PRO A 227 -11.75 -2.80 7.29
C PRO A 227 -13.09 -2.05 7.26
N PHE A 228 -13.88 -2.23 6.19
CA PHE A 228 -15.20 -1.63 6.00
C PHE A 228 -16.20 -2.69 5.55
N ASP A 229 -17.45 -2.54 5.96
CA ASP A 229 -18.58 -3.32 5.43
C ASP A 229 -19.28 -2.50 4.36
N ALA A 230 -19.29 -3.01 3.12
CA ALA A 230 -19.97 -2.37 2.01
C ALA A 230 -20.53 -3.41 1.03
N LYS A 231 -21.64 -3.08 0.38
CA LYS A 231 -22.32 -3.95 -0.59
C LYS A 231 -21.99 -3.62 -2.04
N HIS A 232 -21.52 -2.41 -2.31
CA HIS A 232 -21.20 -1.96 -3.67
C HIS A 232 -20.05 -0.96 -3.70
N SER A 233 -19.37 -0.87 -4.86
CA SER A 233 -18.17 -0.07 -5.08
C SER A 233 -18.25 1.38 -4.58
N MET A 234 -19.39 2.07 -4.78
CA MET A 234 -19.53 3.46 -4.36
C MET A 234 -19.56 3.64 -2.83
N GLU A 235 -20.00 2.61 -2.10
CA GLU A 235 -20.02 2.63 -0.63
C GLU A 235 -18.61 2.41 -0.09
N PHE A 236 -17.83 1.51 -0.71
CA PHE A 236 -16.40 1.41 -0.43
C PHE A 236 -15.69 2.76 -0.64
N ILE A 237 -15.89 3.42 -1.78
CA ILE A 237 -15.32 4.75 -2.04
C ILE A 237 -15.66 5.73 -0.90
N LYS A 238 -16.93 5.81 -0.49
CA LYS A 238 -17.36 6.68 0.61
C LYS A 238 -16.67 6.33 1.94
N HIS A 239 -16.56 5.04 2.27
CA HIS A 239 -15.89 4.57 3.48
C HIS A 239 -14.40 4.84 3.47
N GLN A 240 -13.73 4.64 2.33
CA GLN A 240 -12.32 4.99 2.18
C GLN A 240 -12.09 6.46 2.52
N VAL A 241 -12.97 7.35 2.09
CA VAL A 241 -12.81 8.79 2.31
C VAL A 241 -13.06 9.22 3.76
N SER A 242 -14.16 8.76 4.37
CA SER A 242 -14.70 9.43 5.56
C SER A 242 -14.94 8.54 6.77
N THR A 243 -14.99 7.22 6.61
CA THR A 243 -15.35 6.31 7.69
C THR A 243 -14.09 5.81 8.38
N PRO A 244 -13.96 5.91 9.72
CA PRO A 244 -12.89 5.24 10.44
C PRO A 244 -12.92 3.73 10.17
N PRO A 245 -11.77 3.06 9.95
CA PRO A 245 -11.74 1.61 9.80
C PRO A 245 -12.25 0.95 11.09
N ILE A 246 -12.92 -0.19 10.94
CA ILE A 246 -13.22 -1.05 12.09
C ILE A 246 -11.87 -1.47 12.70
N PRO A 247 -11.64 -1.30 14.02
CA PRO A 247 -10.41 -1.76 14.66
C PRO A 247 -10.21 -3.26 14.43
N ILE A 248 -8.97 -3.69 14.19
CA ILE A 248 -8.67 -5.09 13.85
C ILE A 248 -9.10 -6.04 14.99
N SER A 249 -8.97 -5.60 16.24
CA SER A 249 -9.40 -6.29 17.46
C SER A 249 -10.93 -6.45 17.59
N GLU A 250 -11.71 -5.62 16.91
CA GLU A 250 -13.18 -5.64 16.93
C GLU A 250 -13.77 -6.38 15.71
N ARG A 251 -12.95 -6.72 14.72
CA ARG A 251 -13.45 -7.20 13.42
C ARG A 251 -14.02 -8.61 13.45
N VAL A 252 -13.39 -9.50 14.20
CA VAL A 252 -13.74 -10.92 14.27
C VAL A 252 -13.86 -11.32 15.73
N PRO A 253 -15.08 -11.65 16.21
CA PRO A 253 -15.26 -12.09 17.60
C PRO A 253 -14.37 -13.28 17.94
N GLY A 254 -13.66 -13.19 19.07
CA GLY A 254 -12.75 -14.22 19.56
C GLY A 254 -11.35 -14.18 18.95
N LEU A 255 -11.09 -13.31 17.97
CA LEU A 255 -9.74 -13.09 17.43
C LEU A 255 -9.12 -11.85 18.08
N THR A 256 -8.01 -12.04 18.79
CA THR A 256 -7.29 -10.96 19.47
C THR A 256 -5.94 -10.70 18.83
N PHE A 257 -5.54 -9.43 18.74
CA PHE A 257 -4.26 -9.02 18.18
C PHE A 257 -3.41 -8.32 19.24
N PRO A 258 -2.08 -8.56 19.25
CA PRO A 258 -1.17 -7.79 20.10
C PRO A 258 -1.22 -6.30 19.77
N ARG A 259 -1.16 -5.45 20.79
CA ARG A 259 -1.25 -3.98 20.63
C ARG A 259 -0.25 -3.40 19.61
N PRO A 260 1.01 -3.88 19.52
CA PRO A 260 1.95 -3.40 18.49
C PRO A 260 1.45 -3.63 17.06
N ILE A 261 0.78 -4.76 16.78
CA ILE A 261 0.21 -5.05 15.45
C ILE A 261 -0.92 -4.08 15.13
N GLU A 262 -1.81 -3.84 16.10
CA GLU A 262 -2.92 -2.92 15.95
C GLU A 262 -2.45 -1.47 15.71
N ALA A 263 -1.40 -1.04 16.41
CA ALA A 263 -0.82 0.30 16.23
C ALA A 263 -0.29 0.52 14.80
N VAL A 264 0.32 -0.51 14.19
CA VAL A 264 0.75 -0.43 12.78
C VAL A 264 -0.46 -0.28 11.85
N MET A 265 -1.57 -1.00 12.12
CA MET A 265 -2.81 -0.88 11.34
C MET A 265 -3.47 0.48 11.48
N GLU A 266 -3.56 1.02 12.70
CA GLU A 266 -4.08 2.38 12.93
C GLU A 266 -3.29 3.44 12.15
N LYS A 267 -1.96 3.32 12.14
CA LYS A 267 -1.09 4.26 11.42
C LYS A 267 -1.21 4.09 9.90
N ALA A 268 -1.18 2.86 9.38
CA ALA A 268 -1.29 2.60 7.94
C ALA A 268 -2.65 3.06 7.37
N LEU A 269 -3.74 2.85 8.11
CA LEU A 269 -5.11 3.15 7.70
C LEU A 269 -5.58 4.57 8.08
N ALA A 270 -4.68 5.44 8.53
CA ALA A 270 -5.00 6.83 8.81
C ALA A 270 -5.49 7.54 7.54
N LYS A 271 -6.59 8.31 7.65
CA LYS A 271 -7.19 8.97 6.47
C LYS A 271 -6.31 10.06 5.90
N ASP A 272 -5.68 10.86 6.76
CA ASP A 272 -4.66 11.83 6.37
C ASP A 272 -3.34 11.12 6.03
N PRO A 273 -2.82 11.22 4.79
CA PRO A 273 -1.53 10.65 4.41
C PRO A 273 -0.37 11.10 5.31
N ASN A 274 -0.40 12.30 5.90
CA ASN A 274 0.66 12.80 6.79
C ASN A 274 0.68 12.09 8.15
N ARG A 275 -0.38 11.35 8.49
CA ARG A 275 -0.46 10.55 9.71
C ARG A 275 -0.07 9.09 9.48
N ARG A 276 0.29 8.71 8.24
CA ARG A 276 0.77 7.37 7.88
C ARG A 276 2.29 7.28 8.03
N PHE A 277 2.85 6.12 7.70
CA PHE A 277 4.28 5.96 7.49
C PHE A 277 4.76 6.86 6.34
N ALA A 278 5.96 7.42 6.47
CA ALA A 278 6.56 8.30 5.46
C ALA A 278 7.10 7.52 4.26
N SER A 279 7.51 6.26 4.47
CA SER A 279 8.03 5.38 3.41
C SER A 279 7.64 3.92 3.63
N ALA A 280 7.81 3.10 2.58
CA ALA A 280 7.63 1.65 2.68
C ALA A 280 8.67 1.02 3.61
N ALA A 281 9.92 1.52 3.61
CA ALA A 281 10.94 1.10 4.57
C ALA A 281 10.50 1.31 6.03
N GLU A 282 9.96 2.49 6.38
CA GLU A 282 9.48 2.77 7.75
C GLU A 282 8.34 1.83 8.15
N MET A 283 7.41 1.55 7.22
CA MET A 283 6.33 0.60 7.48
C MET A 283 6.87 -0.83 7.69
N GLY A 284 7.86 -1.25 6.90
CA GLY A 284 8.52 -2.55 7.05
C GLY A 284 9.22 -2.71 8.40
N GLU A 285 10.01 -1.71 8.81
CA GLU A 285 10.69 -1.70 10.12
C GLU A 285 9.69 -1.75 11.29
N ALA A 286 8.58 -1.01 11.18
CA ALA A 286 7.52 -1.03 12.19
C ALA A 286 6.81 -2.39 12.27
N LEU A 287 6.58 -3.05 11.14
CA LEU A 287 6.01 -4.39 11.10
C LEU A 287 6.93 -5.42 11.76
N GLU A 288 8.23 -5.39 11.47
CA GLU A 288 9.20 -6.28 12.10
C GLU A 288 9.30 -6.05 13.61
N ALA A 289 9.36 -4.78 14.04
CA ALA A 289 9.38 -4.43 15.46
C ALA A 289 8.12 -4.94 16.18
N ALA A 290 6.95 -4.71 15.58
CA ALA A 290 5.67 -5.14 16.13
C ALA A 290 5.58 -6.68 16.24
N LEU A 291 6.11 -7.43 15.27
CA LEU A 291 6.20 -8.89 15.34
C LEU A 291 7.12 -9.34 16.48
N ARG A 292 8.32 -8.75 16.62
CA ARG A 292 9.26 -9.08 17.70
C ARG A 292 8.64 -8.85 19.08
N GLU A 293 7.98 -7.70 19.27
CA GLU A 293 7.29 -7.37 20.53
C GLU A 293 6.13 -8.33 20.81
N ALA A 294 5.32 -8.64 19.79
CA ALA A 294 4.24 -9.62 19.92
C ALA A 294 4.75 -11.01 20.33
N THR A 295 5.87 -11.46 19.77
CA THR A 295 6.50 -12.73 20.15
C THR A 295 7.03 -12.70 21.59
N ALA A 296 7.70 -11.62 22.01
CA ALA A 296 8.19 -11.47 23.38
C ALA A 296 7.04 -11.48 24.42
N MET A 297 5.92 -10.82 24.11
CA MET A 297 4.71 -10.85 24.95
C MET A 297 4.15 -12.27 25.09
N LYS A 298 4.12 -13.05 23.99
CA LYS A 298 3.65 -14.44 23.98
C LYS A 298 4.54 -15.37 24.80
N ASN A 299 5.85 -15.12 24.81
CA ASN A 299 6.83 -15.93 25.55
C ASN A 299 6.97 -15.52 27.03
N GLY A 300 6.25 -14.49 27.49
CA GLY A 300 6.40 -13.97 28.87
C GLY A 300 7.73 -13.27 29.12
N GLU A 301 8.45 -12.90 28.06
CA GLU A 301 9.79 -12.29 28.12
C GLU A 301 9.75 -10.76 28.23
N VAL A 302 8.59 -10.17 28.57
CA VAL A 302 8.53 -8.77 28.96
C VAL A 302 9.12 -8.66 30.36
N SER A 303 10.45 -8.59 30.38
CA SER A 303 11.25 -8.30 31.55
C SER A 303 10.73 -7.01 32.17
N GLU A 304 10.34 -7.06 33.44
CA GLU A 304 10.19 -5.89 34.32
C GLU A 304 11.54 -5.16 34.47
N THR A 305 12.08 -4.60 33.39
CA THR A 305 13.26 -3.72 33.43
C THR A 305 12.75 -2.29 33.39
N GLY A 306 12.27 -1.85 34.56
CA GLY A 306 11.74 -0.50 34.75
C GLY A 306 11.31 -0.13 36.17
N ARG A 307 11.26 -1.07 37.11
CA ARG A 307 11.24 -0.73 38.55
C ARG A 307 12.65 -0.84 39.10
N HIS A 308 13.44 0.19 38.82
CA HIS A 308 14.52 0.57 39.73
C HIS A 308 13.86 0.94 41.06
N THR A 309 13.88 -0.01 42.00
CA THR A 309 13.78 0.27 43.42
C THR A 309 15.16 0.72 43.88
N PRO A 310 15.39 1.96 44.32
CA PRO A 310 16.52 2.25 45.19
C PRO A 310 16.09 1.89 46.61
N ALA A 311 16.63 0.78 47.13
CA ALA A 311 16.81 0.63 48.57
C ALA A 311 17.96 1.56 48.98
N GLY A 312 17.66 2.55 49.81
CA GLY A 312 18.61 3.56 50.24
C GLY A 312 17.89 4.76 50.81
N GLU A 313 17.48 4.64 52.06
CA GLU A 313 17.00 5.72 52.93
C GLU A 313 18.05 6.85 53.00
N PRO A 314 17.73 8.10 52.62
CA PRO A 314 18.55 9.24 52.99
C PRO A 314 17.94 9.92 54.21
N GLU A 315 18.77 10.12 55.23
CA GLU A 315 18.48 10.97 56.39
C GLU A 315 17.88 12.32 55.97
N ARG A 316 16.87 12.76 56.71
CA ARG A 316 16.21 14.07 56.53
C ARG A 316 17.20 15.21 56.78
N PRO A 317 17.35 16.16 55.84
CA PRO A 317 17.78 17.51 56.16
C PRO A 317 16.54 18.41 56.31
N THR A 318 16.58 19.19 57.37
CA THR A 318 15.65 20.23 57.83
C THR A 318 15.09 21.11 56.71
N SER A 319 13.78 21.36 56.75
CA SER A 319 13.08 22.32 55.90
C SER A 319 13.61 23.75 56.13
N VAL A 320 14.08 24.39 55.06
CA VAL A 320 14.28 25.85 55.01
C VAL A 320 13.46 26.39 53.84
N LEU A 321 12.42 27.15 54.15
CA LEU A 321 11.58 27.86 53.19
C LEU A 321 12.39 29.01 52.55
N PRO A 322 12.39 29.21 51.22
CA PRO A 322 12.88 30.46 50.65
C PRO A 322 11.83 31.56 50.83
N ALA A 323 12.29 32.70 51.36
CA ALA A 323 11.52 33.92 51.54
C ALA A 323 11.02 34.49 50.20
N GLY A 324 9.83 35.09 50.26
CA GLY A 324 9.08 35.59 49.11
C GLY A 324 9.79 36.65 48.26
N LEU A 325 9.34 36.72 47.00
CA LEU A 325 9.77 37.69 45.99
C LEU A 325 9.53 39.16 46.44
N PRO A 326 10.44 40.09 46.15
CA PRO A 326 10.29 41.50 46.51
C PRO A 326 9.13 42.16 45.73
N ARG A 327 8.39 43.05 46.42
CA ARG A 327 7.21 43.78 45.92
C ARG A 327 7.44 44.59 44.61
N ALA A 328 8.68 44.81 44.21
CA ALA A 328 9.03 45.45 42.93
C ALA A 328 8.73 44.58 41.69
N ALA A 329 8.70 43.25 41.82
CA ALA A 329 8.44 42.34 40.70
C ALA A 329 6.98 42.40 40.19
N TRP A 330 6.03 42.77 41.04
CA TRP A 330 4.61 42.90 40.67
C TRP A 330 4.31 44.17 39.87
N ILE A 331 5.08 45.24 40.07
CA ILE A 331 4.88 46.52 39.36
C ILE A 331 5.33 46.39 37.89
N VAL A 332 6.40 45.63 37.62
CA VAL A 332 6.90 45.40 36.25
C VAL A 332 5.94 44.52 35.44
N LEU A 333 5.31 43.52 36.07
CA LEU A 333 4.30 42.66 35.43
C LEU A 333 2.99 43.40 35.12
N ALA A 334 2.55 44.33 35.99
CA ALA A 334 1.33 45.10 35.78
C ALA A 334 1.46 46.14 34.65
N VAL A 335 2.61 46.83 34.54
CA VAL A 335 2.87 47.81 33.47
C VAL A 335 3.03 47.13 32.11
N GLY A 336 3.64 45.95 32.06
CA GLY A 336 3.78 45.16 30.83
C GLY A 336 2.45 44.67 30.25
N ALA A 337 1.50 44.27 31.10
CA ALA A 337 0.18 43.82 30.65
C ALA A 337 -0.68 44.97 30.09
N ALA A 338 -0.59 46.18 30.66
CA ALA A 338 -1.35 47.35 30.19
C ALA A 338 -0.90 47.85 28.80
N LEU A 339 0.41 47.80 28.50
CA LEU A 339 0.95 48.17 27.19
C LEU A 339 0.59 47.15 26.10
N PHE A 340 0.48 45.86 26.45
CA PHE A 340 0.12 44.80 25.50
C PHE A 340 -1.35 44.87 25.08
N VAL A 341 -2.27 45.16 26.01
CA VAL A 341 -3.70 45.30 25.71
C VAL A 341 -3.96 46.59 24.89
N GLY A 342 -3.27 47.69 25.20
CA GLY A 342 -3.37 48.93 24.40
C GLY A 342 -2.89 48.77 22.95
N GLY A 343 -1.80 48.01 22.73
CA GLY A 343 -1.27 47.73 21.40
C GLY A 343 -2.21 46.87 20.53
N ILE A 344 -2.89 45.88 21.13
CA ILE A 344 -3.83 45.01 20.43
C ILE A 344 -5.10 45.78 20.01
N VAL A 345 -5.60 46.69 20.85
CA VAL A 345 -6.78 47.50 20.52
C VAL A 345 -6.48 48.50 19.39
N ALA A 346 -5.30 49.13 19.39
CA ALA A 346 -4.89 50.03 18.31
C ALA A 346 -4.73 49.31 16.95
N LEU A 347 -4.22 48.08 16.95
CA LEU A 347 -4.04 47.27 15.75
C LEU A 347 -5.39 46.80 15.16
N ILE A 348 -6.37 46.46 16.01
CA ILE A 348 -7.73 46.06 15.56
C ILE A 348 -8.50 47.24 14.97
N VAL A 349 -8.30 48.47 15.48
CA VAL A 349 -8.94 49.67 14.93
C VAL A 349 -8.33 50.05 13.57
N ALA A 350 -7.00 49.93 13.40
CA ALA A 350 -6.32 50.19 12.13
C ALA A 350 -6.73 49.21 11.00
N LEU A 351 -6.94 47.93 11.32
CA LEU A 351 -7.36 46.90 10.36
C LEU A 351 -8.82 47.00 9.90
N LYS A 352 -9.66 47.80 10.58
CA LYS A 352 -11.06 48.05 10.19
C LYS A 352 -11.26 49.28 9.30
N MET A 353 -10.22 50.07 9.07
CA MET A 353 -10.29 51.32 8.29
C MET A 353 -9.53 51.25 6.96
N SER A 354 -9.12 50.06 6.51
CA SER A 354 -8.44 49.85 5.22
C SER A 354 -9.22 48.95 4.28
#